data_AF-A0A7V7ZL38-F1
#
_entry.id   AF-A0A7V7ZL38-F1
#
_cell.length_a   1.000
_cell.length_b   1.000
_cell.length_c   1.000
_cell.angle_alpha   90.00
_cell.angle_beta   90.00
_cell.angle_gamma   90.00
#
_symmetry.space_group_name_H-M   'P 1'
#
loop_
_entity.id
_entity.type
_entity.pdbx_description
1 polymer ?
#
loop_
_entity_poly.entity_id
_entity_poly.type
_entity_poly.pdbx_seq_one_letter_code
_entity_poly.pdbx_strand_id
1 'polypeptide(L)'
;MQTNRSFDLKTFLIMLGAAALGGIWANYNRILAAGLSGEAALRPNVWAVFALPFALFIGWLIARRHEGWLAFFVCFCLYFFSTFIAARYESCTVVTGQFNLAICFANTAEAQAAAQANRHEIYFLSILVIQSLAALATALQRALSRSTMPDRTQQQPNPAISPNRPA
;
A
#
# COMPACT_ATOMS: atom_id res chain seq x y z
N MET A 1 32.67 -3.98 -7.89
CA MET A 1 31.93 -5.11 -7.29
C MET A 1 30.44 -4.90 -7.50
N GLN A 2 29.87 -5.45 -8.58
CA GLN A 2 28.42 -5.47 -8.78
C GLN A 2 27.84 -6.61 -7.95
N THR A 3 27.28 -6.29 -6.78
CA THR A 3 26.44 -7.23 -6.03
C THR A 3 25.19 -7.49 -6.85
N ASN A 4 25.10 -8.66 -7.49
CA ASN A 4 23.94 -9.09 -8.24
C ASN A 4 22.78 -9.28 -7.24
N ARG A 5 21.99 -8.23 -7.02
CA ARG A 5 20.78 -8.26 -6.18
C ARG A 5 19.74 -9.08 -6.92
N SER A 6 19.36 -10.24 -6.39
CA SER A 6 18.30 -11.06 -6.96
C SER A 6 16.94 -10.45 -6.61
N PHE A 7 16.21 -9.99 -7.63
CA PHE A 7 14.87 -9.43 -7.50
C PHE A 7 13.83 -10.55 -7.31
N ASP A 8 13.06 -10.50 -6.22
CA ASP A 8 12.00 -11.47 -5.96
C ASP A 8 10.72 -11.11 -6.75
N LEU A 9 10.74 -11.45 -8.04
CA LEU A 9 9.65 -11.17 -8.98
C LEU A 9 8.33 -11.81 -8.55
N LYS A 10 8.38 -12.99 -7.91
CA LYS A 10 7.18 -13.69 -7.45
C LYS A 10 6.48 -12.90 -6.35
N THR A 11 7.21 -12.48 -5.31
CA THR A 11 6.64 -11.66 -4.23
C THR A 11 6.10 -10.35 -4.79
N PHE A 12 6.87 -9.70 -5.68
CA PHE A 12 6.44 -8.46 -6.32
C PHE A 12 5.11 -8.60 -7.07
N LEU A 13 4.99 -9.60 -7.95
CA LEU A 13 3.80 -9.81 -8.77
C LEU A 13 2.56 -10.19 -7.93
N ILE A 14 2.73 -11.00 -6.88
CA ILE A 14 1.62 -11.36 -5.99
C ILE A 14 1.11 -10.14 -5.23
N MET A 15 2.02 -9.35 -4.64
CA MET A 15 1.64 -8.15 -3.87
C MET A 15 1.07 -7.07 -4.78
N LEU A 16 1.68 -6.84 -5.95
CA LEU A 16 1.20 -5.86 -6.93
C LEU A 16 -0.15 -6.26 -7.51
N GLY A 17 -0.32 -7.53 -7.88
CA GLY A 17 -1.59 -8.06 -8.39
C GLY A 17 -2.71 -7.93 -7.35
N ALA A 18 -2.43 -8.24 -6.09
CA ALA A 18 -3.40 -8.06 -5.01
C ALA A 18 -3.74 -6.58 -4.76
N ALA A 19 -2.75 -5.69 -4.80
CA ALA A 19 -2.97 -4.25 -4.70
C ALA A 19 -3.80 -3.71 -5.87
N ALA A 20 -3.54 -4.17 -7.10
CA ALA A 20 -4.30 -3.79 -8.29
C ALA A 20 -5.77 -4.24 -8.18
N LEU A 21 -6.01 -5.48 -7.77
CA LEU A 21 -7.37 -5.99 -7.51
C LEU A 21 -8.08 -5.18 -6.43
N GLY A 22 -7.38 -4.88 -5.33
CA GLY A 22 -7.90 -4.03 -4.26
C GLY A 22 -8.23 -2.61 -4.72
N GLY A 23 -7.38 -2.00 -5.56
CA GLY A 23 -7.60 -0.69 -6.14
C GLY A 23 -8.78 -0.63 -7.12
N ILE A 24 -8.92 -1.65 -7.99
CA ILE A 24 -10.08 -1.78 -8.87
C ILE A 24 -11.37 -1.92 -8.04
N TRP A 25 -11.33 -2.75 -6.99
CA TRP A 25 -12.46 -2.95 -6.10
C TRP A 25 -12.81 -1.68 -5.32
N ALA A 26 -11.83 -0.94 -4.83
CA ALA A 26 -12.01 0.35 -4.18
C ALA A 26 -12.68 1.36 -5.12
N ASN A 27 -12.17 1.50 -6.35
CA ASN A 27 -12.73 2.43 -7.34
C ASN A 27 -14.15 2.04 -7.76
N TYR A 28 -14.43 0.75 -7.93
CA TYR A 28 -15.78 0.26 -8.20
C TYR A 28 -16.78 0.69 -7.11
N ASN A 29 -16.41 0.51 -5.83
CA ASN A 29 -17.27 0.94 -4.72
C ASN A 29 -17.42 2.46 -4.64
N ARG A 30 -16.37 3.23 -4.96
CA ARG A 30 -16.44 4.69 -5.06
C ARG A 30 -17.47 5.14 -6.09
N ILE A 31 -17.45 4.55 -7.28
CA ILE A 31 -18.41 4.85 -8.36
C ILE A 31 -19.82 4.45 -7.94
N LEU A 32 -19.98 3.30 -7.29
CA LEU A 32 -21.27 2.85 -6.77
C LEU A 32 -21.85 3.80 -5.72
N ALA A 33 -20.99 4.30 -4.80
CA ALA A 33 -21.39 5.24 -3.76
C ALA A 33 -21.83 6.60 -4.32
N ALA A 34 -21.28 7.03 -5.47
CA ALA A 34 -21.64 8.32 -6.08
C ALA A 34 -23.13 8.43 -6.45
N GLY A 35 -23.81 7.29 -6.69
CA GLY A 35 -25.24 7.22 -6.98
C GLY A 35 -26.14 7.02 -5.76
N LEU A 36 -25.57 6.87 -4.56
CA LEU A 36 -26.30 6.57 -3.32
C LEU A 36 -26.26 7.76 -2.36
N SER A 37 -27.29 7.92 -1.53
CA SER A 37 -27.37 8.98 -0.50
C SER A 37 -27.65 8.39 0.88
N GLY A 38 -27.23 9.11 1.93
CA GLY A 38 -27.45 8.72 3.32
C GLY A 38 -26.77 7.40 3.69
N GLU A 39 -27.45 6.57 4.48
CA GLU A 39 -26.91 5.31 5.02
C GLU A 39 -26.55 4.29 3.94
N ALA A 40 -27.24 4.31 2.79
CA ALA A 40 -26.98 3.39 1.69
C ALA A 40 -25.57 3.56 1.09
N ALA A 41 -25.00 4.76 1.18
CA ALA A 41 -23.65 5.06 0.71
C ALA A 41 -22.55 4.63 1.70
N LEU A 42 -22.87 4.36 2.97
CA LEU A 42 -21.88 4.02 3.99
C LEU A 42 -21.12 2.74 3.66
N ARG A 43 -21.86 1.67 3.33
CA ARG A 43 -21.26 0.37 3.01
C ARG A 43 -20.27 0.43 1.84
N PRO A 44 -20.62 0.98 0.66
CA PRO A 44 -19.66 1.10 -0.43
C PRO A 44 -18.51 2.07 -0.09
N ASN A 45 -18.75 3.15 0.65
CA ASN A 45 -17.67 4.05 1.08
C ASN A 45 -16.63 3.36 1.99
N VAL A 46 -17.06 2.46 2.88
CA VAL A 46 -16.12 1.65 3.69
C VAL A 46 -15.23 0.81 2.78
N TRP A 47 -15.80 0.14 1.77
CA TRP A 47 -15.03 -0.65 0.83
C TRP A 47 -14.14 0.18 -0.09
N ALA A 48 -14.55 1.41 -0.43
CA ALA A 48 -13.72 2.34 -1.21
C ALA A 48 -12.41 2.70 -0.51
N VAL A 49 -12.38 2.64 0.83
CA VAL A 49 -11.18 2.92 1.63
C VAL A 49 -10.46 1.64 2.06
N PHE A 50 -11.20 0.58 2.35
CA PHE A 50 -10.67 -0.64 2.96
C PHE A 50 -10.21 -1.70 1.96
N ALA A 51 -10.77 -1.75 0.74
CA ALA A 51 -10.52 -2.84 -0.19
C ALA A 51 -9.04 -3.01 -0.57
N LEU A 52 -8.31 -1.91 -0.79
CA LEU A 52 -6.91 -1.94 -1.17
C LEU A 52 -5.98 -2.42 -0.04
N PRO A 53 -5.98 -1.86 1.18
CA PRO A 53 -5.14 -2.37 2.27
C PRO A 53 -5.52 -3.80 2.64
N PHE A 54 -6.80 -4.17 2.54
CA PHE A 54 -7.25 -5.55 2.74
C PHE A 54 -6.66 -6.49 1.68
N ALA A 55 -6.80 -6.17 0.39
CA ALA A 55 -6.26 -7.01 -0.67
C ALA A 55 -4.73 -7.09 -0.61
N LEU A 56 -4.04 -5.98 -0.33
CA LEU A 56 -2.59 -5.95 -0.11
C LEU A 56 -2.18 -6.86 1.05
N PHE A 57 -2.90 -6.82 2.17
CA PHE A 57 -2.66 -7.70 3.31
C PHE A 57 -2.77 -9.18 2.92
N ILE A 58 -3.82 -9.56 2.19
CA ILE A 58 -3.99 -10.94 1.70
C ILE A 58 -2.87 -11.33 0.74
N GLY A 59 -2.53 -10.46 -0.22
CA GLY A 59 -1.43 -10.69 -1.15
C GLY A 59 -0.08 -10.86 -0.45
N TRP A 60 0.17 -10.04 0.57
CA TRP A 60 1.37 -10.14 1.40
C TRP A 60 1.40 -11.47 2.17
N LEU A 61 0.30 -11.86 2.81
CA LEU A 61 0.22 -13.15 3.50
C LEU A 61 0.46 -14.32 2.55
N ILE A 62 -0.08 -14.29 1.32
CA ILE A 62 0.15 -15.34 0.32
C ILE A 62 1.64 -15.40 -0.08
N ALA A 63 2.28 -14.25 -0.29
CA ALA A 63 3.69 -14.20 -0.67
C ALA A 63 4.64 -14.56 0.49
N ARG A 64 4.34 -14.09 1.70
CA ARG A 64 5.22 -14.16 2.89
C ARG A 64 4.44 -14.28 4.20
N ARG A 65 3.86 -15.47 4.45
CA ARG A 65 3.09 -15.78 5.67
C ARG A 65 3.82 -15.46 6.99
N HIS A 66 5.15 -15.59 7.02
CA HIS A 66 5.95 -15.32 8.21
C HIS A 66 6.01 -13.84 8.61
N GLU A 67 5.71 -12.91 7.69
CA GLU A 67 5.68 -11.46 7.95
C GLU A 67 4.27 -10.97 8.34
N GLY A 68 3.35 -11.85 8.75
CA GLY A 68 1.94 -11.50 8.93
C GLY A 68 1.66 -10.33 9.88
N TRP A 69 2.38 -10.24 11.01
CA TRP A 69 2.25 -9.12 11.94
C TRP A 69 2.71 -7.79 11.35
N LEU A 70 3.79 -7.81 10.60
CA LEU A 70 4.30 -6.64 9.90
C LEU A 70 3.32 -6.22 8.79
N ALA A 71 2.80 -7.17 8.01
CA ALA A 71 1.81 -6.91 6.98
C ALA A 71 0.55 -6.28 7.57
N PHE A 72 0.07 -6.79 8.71
CA PHE A 72 -1.07 -6.23 9.44
C PHE A 72 -0.78 -4.79 9.88
N PHE A 73 0.36 -4.55 10.55
CA PHE A 73 0.74 -3.23 11.03
C PHE A 73 0.85 -2.22 9.89
N VAL A 74 1.52 -2.58 8.79
CA VAL A 74 1.66 -1.69 7.63
C VAL A 74 0.30 -1.41 6.99
N CYS A 75 -0.54 -2.42 6.76
CA CYS A 75 -1.86 -2.21 6.16
C CYS A 75 -2.79 -1.39 7.08
N PHE A 76 -2.69 -1.58 8.39
CA PHE A 76 -3.38 -0.75 9.39
C PHE A 76 -2.91 0.70 9.31
N CYS A 77 -1.60 0.95 9.27
CA CYS A 77 -1.06 2.29 9.08
C CYS A 77 -1.53 2.90 7.76
N LEU A 78 -1.52 2.15 6.65
CA LEU A 78 -2.03 2.66 5.38
C LEU A 78 -3.51 3.05 5.46
N TYR A 79 -4.33 2.22 6.09
CA TYR A 79 -5.75 2.52 6.28
C TYR A 79 -5.96 3.80 7.11
N PHE A 80 -5.33 3.93 8.28
CA PHE A 80 -5.51 5.09 9.15
C PHE A 80 -4.85 6.36 8.59
N PHE A 81 -3.58 6.31 8.17
CA PHE A 81 -2.90 7.52 7.72
C PHE A 81 -3.46 8.04 6.39
N SER A 82 -3.91 7.17 5.47
CA SER A 82 -4.51 7.65 4.22
C SER A 82 -5.79 8.43 4.44
N THR A 83 -6.66 8.02 5.38
CA THR A 83 -7.89 8.76 5.70
C THR A 83 -7.59 10.10 6.34
N PHE A 84 -6.63 10.17 7.26
CA PHE A 84 -6.18 11.44 7.86
C PHE A 84 -5.59 12.39 6.83
N ILE A 85 -4.70 11.91 5.95
CA ILE A 85 -4.08 12.72 4.91
C ILE A 85 -5.13 13.20 3.91
N ALA A 86 -6.03 12.32 3.47
CA ALA A 86 -7.07 12.65 2.51
C ALA A 86 -8.05 13.70 3.05
N ALA A 87 -8.49 13.57 4.31
CA ALA A 87 -9.38 14.55 4.94
C ALA A 87 -8.76 15.95 4.97
N ARG A 88 -7.45 16.02 5.22
CA ARG A 88 -6.71 17.28 5.22
C ARG A 88 -6.47 17.80 3.81
N TYR A 89 -6.09 16.94 2.87
CA TYR A 89 -5.89 17.32 1.48
C TYR A 89 -7.17 17.88 0.83
N GLU A 90 -8.31 17.24 1.07
CA GLU A 90 -9.61 17.73 0.62
C GLU A 90 -9.92 19.11 1.20
N SER A 91 -9.70 19.29 2.52
CA SER A 91 -9.94 20.57 3.18
C SER A 91 -9.14 21.73 2.55
N CYS A 92 -7.92 21.47 2.08
CA CYS A 92 -7.10 22.50 1.43
C CYS A 92 -7.55 22.74 -0.02
N THR A 93 -7.68 21.67 -0.81
CA THR A 93 -7.92 21.78 -2.25
C THR A 93 -9.28 22.36 -2.60
N VAL A 94 -10.30 22.06 -1.78
CA VAL A 94 -11.67 22.52 -1.99
C VAL A 94 -11.83 24.01 -1.64
N VAL A 95 -11.10 24.54 -0.66
CA VAL A 95 -11.20 25.96 -0.26
C VAL A 95 -10.37 26.87 -1.14
N THR A 96 -9.13 26.50 -1.44
CA THR A 96 -8.16 27.44 -2.06
C THR A 96 -7.90 27.17 -3.54
N GLY A 97 -8.37 26.05 -4.12
CA GLY A 97 -8.07 25.66 -5.50
C GLY A 97 -6.58 25.37 -5.77
N GLN A 98 -5.71 25.58 -4.78
CA GLN A 98 -4.29 25.30 -4.77
C GLN A 98 -3.88 24.76 -3.40
N PHE A 99 -2.83 23.92 -3.37
CA PHE A 99 -2.32 23.34 -2.13
C PHE A 99 -1.41 24.33 -1.39
N ASN A 100 -1.85 24.85 -0.23
CA ASN A 100 -1.04 25.68 0.66
C ASN A 100 -1.12 25.22 2.12
N LEU A 101 0.01 24.72 2.64
CA LEU A 101 0.12 24.10 3.97
C LEU A 101 -0.29 25.03 5.13
N ALA A 102 -0.08 26.35 4.98
CA ALA A 102 -0.39 27.33 6.02
C ALA A 102 -1.90 27.61 6.14
N ILE A 103 -2.64 27.50 5.03
CA ILE A 103 -4.07 27.82 4.95
C ILE A 103 -4.93 26.58 5.24
N CYS A 104 -4.37 25.39 5.04
CA CYS A 104 -4.99 24.09 5.32
C CYS A 104 -5.61 23.92 6.73
N PHE A 105 -5.14 24.69 7.72
CA PHE A 105 -5.60 24.59 9.11
C PHE A 105 -6.50 25.74 9.56
N ALA A 106 -6.74 26.75 8.73
CA ALA A 106 -7.45 27.97 9.11
C ALA A 106 -8.96 27.95 8.78
N ASN A 107 -9.36 27.47 7.59
CA ASN A 107 -10.74 27.61 7.09
C ASN A 107 -11.47 26.26 7.00
N THR A 108 -11.73 25.63 8.14
CA THR A 108 -12.34 24.28 8.21
C THR A 108 -13.85 24.25 7.94
N ALA A 109 -14.58 25.34 8.23
CA ALA A 109 -16.03 25.39 8.05
C ALA A 109 -16.45 25.54 6.57
N GLU A 110 -15.79 26.43 5.82
CA GLU A 110 -16.01 26.61 4.38
C GLU A 110 -15.57 25.36 3.60
N ALA A 111 -14.47 24.72 4.02
CA ALA A 111 -14.00 23.46 3.47
C ALA A 111 -15.05 22.35 3.55
N GLN A 112 -15.74 22.23 4.69
CA GLN A 112 -16.76 21.20 4.88
C GLN A 112 -17.99 21.44 4.01
N ALA A 113 -18.45 22.69 3.88
CA ALA A 113 -19.59 23.02 3.04
C ALA A 113 -19.33 22.70 1.56
N ALA A 114 -18.13 23.05 1.06
CA ALA A 114 -17.75 22.79 -0.31
C ALA A 114 -17.37 21.31 -0.57
N ALA A 115 -16.87 20.58 0.44
CA ALA A 115 -16.61 19.14 0.32
C ALA A 115 -17.92 18.33 0.26
N GLN A 116 -18.94 18.74 1.03
CA GLN A 116 -20.28 18.17 0.94
C GLN A 116 -20.92 18.41 -0.44
N ALA A 117 -20.73 19.61 -1.01
CA ALA A 117 -21.19 19.91 -2.36
C ALA A 117 -20.57 18.98 -3.42
N ASN A 118 -19.30 18.61 -3.25
CA ASN A 118 -18.55 17.70 -4.13
C ASN A 118 -18.64 16.21 -3.71
N ARG A 119 -19.52 15.86 -2.76
CA ARG A 119 -19.73 14.48 -2.26
C ARG A 119 -18.44 13.76 -1.86
N HIS A 120 -17.46 14.50 -1.33
CA HIS A 120 -16.17 13.96 -0.94
C HIS A 120 -15.39 13.23 -2.06
N GLU A 121 -15.61 13.57 -3.32
CA GLU A 121 -14.95 12.88 -4.44
C GLU A 121 -13.41 12.95 -4.35
N ILE A 122 -12.89 14.13 -4.01
CA ILE A 122 -11.44 14.38 -3.89
C ILE A 122 -10.86 13.57 -2.73
N TYR A 123 -11.58 13.46 -1.62
CA TYR A 123 -11.20 12.60 -0.50
C TYR A 123 -11.00 11.14 -0.94
N PHE A 124 -12.00 10.50 -1.55
CA PHE A 124 -11.87 9.09 -1.94
C PHE A 124 -10.81 8.86 -3.03
N LEU A 125 -10.67 9.81 -3.97
CA LEU A 125 -9.63 9.73 -4.99
C LEU A 125 -8.23 9.83 -4.38
N SER A 126 -8.01 10.77 -3.46
CA SER A 126 -6.71 10.95 -2.80
C SER A 126 -6.32 9.73 -1.95
N ILE A 127 -7.27 9.11 -1.24
CA ILE A 127 -7.05 7.82 -0.56
C ILE A 127 -6.53 6.77 -1.53
N LEU A 128 -7.22 6.59 -2.66
CA LEU A 128 -6.86 5.57 -3.64
C LEU A 128 -5.45 5.77 -4.21
N VAL A 129 -5.09 7.03 -4.50
CA VAL A 129 -3.74 7.39 -4.98
C VAL A 129 -2.68 7.12 -3.91
N ILE A 130 -2.87 7.61 -2.69
CA ILE A 130 -1.92 7.43 -1.58
C ILE A 130 -1.70 5.95 -1.28
N GLN A 131 -2.79 5.18 -1.17
CA GLN A 131 -2.71 3.76 -0.89
C GLN A 131 -2.05 2.97 -2.04
N SER A 132 -2.31 3.35 -3.30
CA SER A 132 -1.68 2.72 -4.47
C SER A 132 -0.18 2.96 -4.51
N LEU A 133 0.27 4.20 -4.27
CA LEU A 133 1.69 4.54 -4.21
C LEU A 133 2.39 3.81 -3.07
N ALA A 134 1.76 3.76 -1.89
CA ALA A 134 2.33 3.09 -0.74
C ALA A 134 2.36 1.55 -0.91
N ALA A 135 1.34 0.95 -1.54
CA ALA A 135 1.33 -0.46 -1.89
C ALA A 135 2.45 -0.79 -2.88
N LEU A 136 2.67 0.04 -3.90
CA LEU A 136 3.76 -0.11 -4.86
C LEU A 136 5.13 -0.01 -4.16
N ALA A 137 5.32 1.00 -3.33
CA ALA A 137 6.56 1.18 -2.56
C ALA A 137 6.84 -0.03 -1.66
N THR A 138 5.80 -0.54 -1.00
CA THR A 138 5.89 -1.72 -0.13
C THR A 138 6.25 -2.97 -0.93
N ALA A 139 5.55 -3.23 -2.05
CA ALA A 139 5.84 -4.36 -2.92
C ALA A 139 7.28 -4.30 -3.45
N LEU A 140 7.74 -3.11 -3.87
CA LEU A 140 9.10 -2.90 -4.36
C LEU A 140 10.15 -3.13 -3.26
N GLN A 141 9.94 -2.56 -2.06
CA GLN A 141 10.83 -2.76 -0.92
C GLN A 141 10.98 -4.25 -0.57
N ARG A 142 9.87 -5.01 -0.59
CA ARG A 142 9.89 -6.44 -0.27
C ARG A 142 10.54 -7.28 -1.36
N ALA A 143 10.36 -6.90 -2.62
CA ALA A 143 11.02 -7.54 -3.76
C ALA A 143 12.55 -7.37 -3.71
N LEU A 144 13.03 -6.24 -3.18
CA LEU A 144 14.47 -5.93 -3.07
C LEU A 144 15.14 -6.56 -1.84
N SER A 145 14.40 -6.76 -0.74
CA SER A 145 14.95 -7.14 0.57
C SER A 145 15.45 -8.59 0.69
N ARG A 146 15.24 -9.47 -0.30
CA ARG A 146 15.69 -10.89 -0.26
C ARG A 146 17.17 -11.09 -0.65
N SER A 147 17.89 -10.02 -0.99
CA SER A 147 19.26 -10.08 -1.51
C SER A 147 20.36 -10.31 -0.43
N THR A 148 20.00 -10.69 0.80
CA THR A 148 20.93 -10.81 1.94
C THR A 148 21.18 -12.25 2.40
N MET A 149 20.51 -13.27 1.85
CA MET A 149 20.85 -14.66 2.16
C MET A 149 21.98 -15.13 1.23
N PRO A 150 23.16 -15.51 1.77
CA PRO A 150 24.19 -16.13 0.96
C PRO A 150 23.65 -17.43 0.37
N ASP A 151 23.91 -17.65 -0.91
CA ASP A 151 23.59 -18.89 -1.60
C ASP A 151 24.27 -20.06 -0.85
N ARG A 152 23.46 -20.98 -0.32
CA ARG A 152 23.94 -22.16 0.44
C ARG A 152 24.87 -23.05 -0.42
N THR A 153 24.90 -22.81 -1.72
CA THR A 153 25.75 -23.45 -2.72
C THR A 153 27.24 -23.10 -2.61
N GLN A 154 27.64 -22.07 -1.85
CA GLN A 154 29.06 -21.77 -1.60
C GLN A 154 29.63 -22.36 -0.30
N GLN A 155 28.83 -23.02 0.52
CA GLN A 155 29.27 -23.59 1.81
C GLN A 155 29.19 -25.12 1.80
N GLN A 156 29.73 -25.73 0.76
CA GLN A 156 30.10 -27.14 0.79
C GLN A 156 31.63 -27.19 0.84
N PRO A 157 32.24 -27.45 2.02
CA PRO A 157 33.68 -27.70 2.08
C PRO A 157 33.91 -29.00 1.32
N ASN A 158 34.65 -28.92 0.22
CA ASN A 158 35.06 -30.07 -0.58
C ASN A 158 35.81 -31.07 0.32
N PRO A 159 35.29 -32.28 0.61
CA PRO A 159 35.95 -33.23 1.51
C PRO A 159 37.02 -34.05 0.77
N ALA A 160 37.84 -33.41 -0.06
CA ALA A 160 38.75 -34.09 -0.97
C ALA A 160 40.19 -33.57 -0.87
N ILE A 161 40.71 -33.37 0.35
CA ILE A 161 42.16 -33.33 0.58
C ILE A 161 42.47 -34.00 1.93
N SER A 162 42.63 -35.32 1.92
CA SER A 162 43.47 -36.00 2.92
C SER A 162 44.79 -36.34 2.20
N PRO A 163 45.89 -35.63 2.47
CA PRO A 163 47.17 -35.93 1.86
C PRO A 163 47.77 -37.18 2.52
N ASN A 164 48.27 -38.08 1.66
CA ASN A 164 49.23 -39.15 1.93
C ASN A 164 49.79 -39.23 3.35
N ARG A 165 49.50 -40.32 4.07
CA ARG A 165 50.36 -40.85 5.13
C ARG A 165 51.26 -41.92 4.50
N PRO A 166 52.57 -41.68 4.34
CA PRO A 166 53.49 -42.74 3.90
C PRO A 166 53.72 -43.77 5.02
N ALA A 167 53.87 -45.01 4.55
CA ALA A 167 54.31 -46.29 5.17
C ALA A 167 54.35 -46.40 6.70
#